data_AF-A0A8H9WR12-F1
#
_entry.id   AF-A0A8H9WR12-F1
#
_cell.length_a   1.000
_cell.length_b   1.000
_cell.length_c   1.000
_cell.angle_alpha   90.00
_cell.angle_beta   90.00
_cell.angle_gamma   90.00
#
_symmetry.space_group_name_H-M   'P 1'
#
loop_
_entity.id
_entity.type
_entity.pdbx_description
1 polymer ?
#
loop_
_entity_poly.entity_id
_entity_poly.type
_entity_poly.pdbx_seq_one_letter_code
_entity_poly.pdbx_strand_id
1 'polypeptide(L)'
;MPNTPRLLRPGSFVMMAAVLGTLLGCEDATTDPLARIVAGETAGALALGVDLPHPGSWTVPDDAAPESADALVRWLTSWDLPGDEGRGVRNLTYSSLATLFVPELGRGGIGEQLDRLAEGVRRALLLPEEQLPERIRVRISEAANAHALALDALRAENLRDAMVQLLAGSDALREVGPEAVARTMVSEVVADRRNISARDSYSEQDLERLDRLLRGGREALSDQDWVRAIRRAYYARGLMVRDGA
;
A
#
# COMPACT_ATOMS: atom_id res chain seq x y z
N MET A 1 -27.57 80.78 10.74
CA MET A 1 -26.25 81.43 10.86
C MET A 1 -25.99 81.69 12.33
N PRO A 2 -24.74 81.64 12.81
CA PRO A 2 -23.60 80.85 12.31
C PRO A 2 -23.75 79.39 12.86
N ASN A 3 -22.78 78.57 13.32
CA ASN A 3 -21.31 78.63 13.24
C ASN A 3 -20.67 77.21 13.14
N THR A 4 -19.46 77.16 12.59
CA THR A 4 -18.48 76.05 12.58
C THR A 4 -17.08 76.65 12.80
N PRO A 5 -15.93 75.94 12.87
CA PRO A 5 -15.66 74.49 12.85
C PRO A 5 -14.65 74.02 13.95
N ARG A 6 -14.31 72.70 13.96
CA ARG A 6 -12.97 72.08 14.21
C ARG A 6 -13.17 70.56 14.42
N LEU A 7 -12.88 69.72 13.43
CA LEU A 7 -11.58 69.11 13.08
C LEU A 7 -11.23 67.82 13.85
N LEU A 8 -11.37 66.70 13.12
CA LEU A 8 -10.55 65.46 13.16
C LEU A 8 -10.36 64.69 14.48
N ARG A 9 -10.77 63.41 14.46
CA ARG A 9 -9.80 62.29 14.43
C ARG A 9 -10.41 61.02 13.76
N PRO A 10 -9.58 60.11 13.21
CA PRO A 10 -10.03 59.08 12.27
C PRO A 10 -10.36 57.74 12.95
N GLY A 11 -11.23 56.95 12.32
CA GLY A 11 -11.56 55.59 12.75
C GLY A 11 -11.97 54.70 11.57
N SER A 12 -11.00 53.93 11.06
CA SER A 12 -11.18 52.71 10.25
C SER A 12 -12.10 52.77 9.02
N PHE A 13 -11.50 53.11 7.87
CA PHE A 13 -11.92 52.50 6.61
C PHE A 13 -11.69 50.98 6.69
N VAL A 14 -12.77 50.18 6.67
CA VAL A 14 -12.65 48.73 6.45
C VAL A 14 -12.43 48.51 4.95
N MET A 15 -11.16 48.45 4.55
CA MET A 15 -10.77 48.07 3.20
C MET A 15 -11.02 46.57 3.03
N MET A 16 -12.15 46.23 2.40
CA MET A 16 -12.50 44.84 2.10
C MET A 16 -11.60 44.32 0.96
N ALA A 17 -10.40 43.87 1.33
CA ALA A 17 -9.45 43.25 0.42
C ALA A 17 -10.00 41.88 -0.02
N ALA A 18 -10.66 41.85 -1.17
CA ALA A 18 -11.05 40.62 -1.84
C ALA A 18 -9.78 39.89 -2.32
N VAL A 19 -9.29 38.94 -1.52
CA VAL A 19 -8.20 38.05 -1.92
C VAL A 19 -8.74 37.00 -2.89
N LEU A 20 -8.91 37.39 -4.16
CA LEU A 20 -8.95 36.46 -5.28
C LEU A 20 -7.53 35.89 -5.49
N GLY A 21 -7.15 34.95 -4.63
CA GLY A 21 -5.87 34.25 -4.67
C GLY A 21 -5.91 33.03 -5.59
N THR A 22 -5.75 33.28 -6.89
CA THR A 22 -5.15 32.34 -7.88
C THR A 22 -5.51 30.84 -7.77
N LEU A 23 -6.59 30.42 -8.42
CA LEU A 23 -6.77 29.04 -8.91
C LEU A 23 -5.92 28.82 -10.18
N LEU A 24 -4.59 28.77 -10.03
CA LEU A 24 -3.64 28.43 -11.09
C LEU A 24 -2.49 27.61 -10.48
N GLY A 25 -2.41 26.32 -10.85
CA GLY A 25 -1.31 25.42 -10.41
C GLY A 25 -1.75 24.13 -9.71
N CYS A 26 -2.66 23.35 -10.31
CA CYS A 26 -3.06 22.02 -9.80
C CYS A 26 -3.02 20.89 -10.85
N GLU A 27 -2.35 21.09 -11.98
CA GLU A 27 -2.18 20.03 -13.00
C GLU A 27 -0.85 19.25 -12.84
N ASP A 28 0.27 19.91 -12.48
CA ASP A 28 1.59 19.24 -12.33
C ASP A 28 1.64 18.18 -11.21
N ALA A 29 0.79 18.30 -10.18
CA ALA A 29 0.75 17.34 -9.07
C ALA A 29 0.23 15.93 -9.48
N THR A 30 -0.39 15.81 -10.66
CA THR A 30 -0.91 14.52 -11.17
C THR A 30 0.10 13.75 -12.03
N THR A 31 1.18 14.41 -12.47
CA THR A 31 2.21 13.81 -13.34
C THR A 31 3.50 13.41 -12.60
N ASP A 32 3.76 13.99 -11.41
CA ASP A 32 4.91 13.62 -10.58
C ASP A 32 4.84 12.12 -10.18
N PRO A 33 5.84 11.29 -10.55
CA PRO A 33 5.91 9.90 -10.11
C PRO A 33 5.87 9.75 -8.59
N LEU A 34 6.42 10.70 -7.83
CA LEU A 34 6.45 10.66 -6.37
C LEU A 34 5.06 10.83 -5.73
N ALA A 35 4.08 11.38 -6.44
CA ALA A 35 2.69 11.44 -5.97
C ALA A 35 2.07 10.03 -5.76
N ARG A 36 2.69 8.98 -6.31
CA ARG A 36 2.34 7.57 -6.06
C ARG A 36 2.84 7.05 -4.70
N ILE A 37 3.77 7.75 -4.04
CA ILE A 37 4.29 7.38 -2.72
C ILE A 37 3.39 7.98 -1.64
N VAL A 38 2.44 7.17 -1.19
CA VAL A 38 1.52 7.50 -0.10
C VAL A 38 2.25 7.43 1.24
N ALA A 39 2.08 8.47 2.07
CA ALA A 39 2.75 8.60 3.37
C ALA A 39 4.29 8.43 3.31
N GLY A 40 4.92 9.00 2.27
CA GLY A 40 6.37 8.96 2.05
C GLY A 40 7.21 9.54 3.20
N GLU A 41 6.62 10.38 4.04
CA GLU A 41 7.24 10.90 5.27
C GLU A 41 7.39 9.86 6.40
N THR A 42 6.83 8.66 6.23
CA THR A 42 6.80 7.60 7.27
C THR A 42 7.44 6.30 6.80
N ALA A 43 6.75 5.55 5.96
CA ALA A 43 7.18 4.29 5.39
C ALA A 43 7.17 4.29 3.86
N GLY A 44 6.31 5.12 3.25
CA GLY A 44 6.01 5.04 1.83
C GLY A 44 5.25 3.77 1.45
N ALA A 45 4.11 3.94 0.77
CA ALA A 45 3.40 2.86 0.11
C ALA A 45 3.07 3.26 -1.33
N LEU A 46 3.13 2.30 -2.24
CA LEU A 46 3.13 2.53 -3.68
C LEU A 46 1.72 2.40 -4.28
N ALA A 47 1.03 3.53 -4.43
CA ALA A 47 -0.24 3.63 -5.12
C ALA A 47 -0.04 3.76 -6.64
N LEU A 48 0.07 2.61 -7.33
CA LEU A 48 0.27 2.57 -8.79
C LEU A 48 -0.92 3.10 -9.61
N GLY A 49 -2.14 3.09 -9.03
CA GLY A 49 -3.37 3.47 -9.73
C GLY A 49 -3.72 2.52 -10.88
N VAL A 50 -3.45 1.22 -10.70
CA VAL A 50 -3.76 0.14 -11.66
C VAL A 50 -4.31 -1.07 -10.90
N ASP A 51 -5.20 -1.82 -11.54
CA ASP A 51 -5.70 -3.09 -11.01
C ASP A 51 -4.69 -4.20 -11.30
N LEU A 52 -3.88 -4.53 -10.29
CA LEU A 52 -2.94 -5.65 -10.36
C LEU A 52 -3.69 -6.99 -10.39
N PRO A 53 -3.21 -7.99 -11.16
CA PRO A 53 -3.78 -9.34 -11.22
C PRO A 53 -4.09 -9.91 -9.84
N HIS A 54 -5.28 -10.47 -9.66
CA HIS A 54 -5.78 -10.92 -8.35
C HIS A 54 -6.52 -12.26 -8.43
N PRO A 55 -5.99 -13.35 -7.82
CA PRO A 55 -6.66 -14.65 -7.80
C PRO A 55 -8.10 -14.61 -7.28
N GLY A 56 -8.37 -13.82 -6.23
CA GLY A 56 -9.72 -13.65 -5.68
C GLY A 56 -10.69 -12.82 -6.54
N SER A 57 -10.28 -12.39 -7.74
CA SER A 57 -11.15 -11.73 -8.73
C SER A 57 -11.49 -12.61 -9.93
N TRP A 58 -10.94 -13.83 -9.99
CA TRP A 58 -11.12 -14.76 -11.09
C TRP A 58 -12.17 -15.82 -10.74
N THR A 59 -12.88 -16.33 -11.73
CA THR A 59 -13.85 -17.42 -11.57
C THR A 59 -13.13 -18.69 -11.14
N VAL A 60 -13.56 -19.30 -10.05
CA VAL A 60 -13.13 -20.64 -9.65
C VAL A 60 -13.97 -21.66 -10.44
N PRO A 61 -13.36 -22.63 -11.16
CA PRO A 61 -14.12 -23.66 -11.87
C PRO A 61 -15.00 -24.50 -10.94
N ASP A 62 -16.21 -24.84 -11.37
CA ASP A 62 -17.16 -25.65 -10.59
C ASP A 62 -16.64 -27.08 -10.30
N ASP A 63 -15.72 -27.59 -11.13
CA ASP A 63 -15.07 -28.90 -11.01
C ASP A 63 -13.68 -28.84 -10.35
N ALA A 64 -13.30 -27.69 -9.77
CA ALA A 64 -12.01 -27.49 -9.13
C ALA A 64 -11.73 -28.51 -8.01
N ALA A 65 -10.54 -29.12 -8.04
CA ALA A 65 -10.07 -29.99 -6.98
C ALA A 65 -10.03 -29.23 -5.62
N PRO A 66 -10.54 -29.82 -4.52
CA PRO A 66 -10.62 -29.15 -3.22
C PRO A 66 -9.30 -28.53 -2.75
N GLU A 67 -8.17 -29.21 -2.99
CA GLU A 67 -6.83 -28.74 -2.62
C GLU A 67 -6.41 -27.46 -3.36
N SER A 68 -6.95 -27.24 -4.55
CA SER A 68 -6.70 -26.05 -5.37
C SER A 68 -7.59 -24.87 -4.95
N ALA A 69 -8.86 -25.14 -4.61
CA ALA A 69 -9.75 -24.15 -4.00
C ALA A 69 -9.25 -23.70 -2.61
N ASP A 70 -8.79 -24.65 -1.79
CA ASP A 70 -8.12 -24.40 -0.50
C ASP A 70 -6.89 -23.49 -0.65
N ALA A 71 -6.12 -23.63 -1.74
CA ALA A 71 -4.97 -22.78 -1.99
C ALA A 71 -5.36 -21.31 -2.22
N LEU A 72 -6.51 -21.05 -2.86
CA LEU A 72 -7.05 -19.68 -2.98
C LEU A 72 -7.45 -19.11 -1.62
N VAL A 73 -8.11 -19.89 -0.77
CA VAL A 73 -8.47 -19.45 0.59
C VAL A 73 -7.22 -19.15 1.43
N ARG A 74 -6.19 -20.01 1.35
CA ARG A 74 -4.91 -19.80 2.04
C ARG A 74 -4.15 -18.59 1.50
N TRP A 75 -4.16 -18.37 0.19
CA TRP A 75 -3.55 -17.20 -0.42
C TRP A 75 -4.27 -15.91 0.02
N LEU A 76 -5.61 -15.89 0.02
CA LEU A 76 -6.40 -14.74 0.49
C LEU A 76 -6.14 -14.42 1.98
N THR A 77 -6.19 -15.43 2.86
CA THR A 77 -6.00 -15.24 4.31
C THR A 77 -4.55 -14.93 4.71
N SER A 78 -3.57 -15.25 3.84
CA SER A 78 -2.15 -14.89 4.07
C SER A 78 -1.88 -13.39 4.19
N TRP A 79 -2.78 -12.54 3.66
CA TRP A 79 -2.64 -11.08 3.72
C TRP A 79 -2.96 -10.50 5.10
N ASP A 80 -3.55 -11.29 5.99
CA ASP A 80 -3.70 -10.94 7.41
C ASP A 80 -2.44 -11.29 8.24
N LEU A 81 -1.51 -12.08 7.69
CA LEU A 81 -0.22 -12.42 8.30
C LEU A 81 0.83 -11.34 7.97
N PRO A 82 1.72 -10.98 8.91
CA PRO A 82 2.70 -9.92 8.70
C PRO A 82 3.81 -10.34 7.72
N GLY A 83 4.18 -9.42 6.82
CA GLY A 83 5.42 -9.46 6.03
C GLY A 83 5.77 -10.83 5.44
N ASP A 84 6.89 -11.39 5.92
CA ASP A 84 7.48 -12.61 5.38
C ASP A 84 6.73 -13.90 5.73
N GLU A 85 5.93 -13.90 6.81
CA GLU A 85 5.08 -15.05 7.15
C GLU A 85 3.97 -15.22 6.11
N GLY A 86 3.26 -14.12 5.81
CA GLY A 86 2.25 -14.08 4.75
C GLY A 86 2.85 -14.40 3.37
N ARG A 87 4.02 -13.83 3.05
CA ARG A 87 4.78 -14.14 1.83
C ARG A 87 5.07 -15.64 1.71
N GLY A 88 5.53 -16.27 2.80
CA GLY A 88 5.83 -17.70 2.84
C GLY A 88 4.61 -18.55 2.47
N VAL A 89 3.43 -18.20 3.01
CA VAL A 89 2.16 -18.86 2.65
C VAL A 89 1.82 -18.64 1.17
N ARG A 90 1.90 -17.41 0.64
CA ARG A 90 1.59 -17.13 -0.78
C ARG A 90 2.50 -17.92 -1.73
N ASN A 91 3.80 -17.91 -1.48
CA ASN A 91 4.77 -18.65 -2.28
C ASN A 91 4.47 -20.16 -2.36
N LEU A 92 3.94 -20.77 -1.29
CA LEU A 92 3.53 -22.17 -1.27
C LEU A 92 2.23 -22.45 -2.06
N THR A 93 1.42 -21.44 -2.34
CA THR A 93 0.13 -21.61 -3.05
C THR A 93 0.22 -21.46 -4.58
N TYR A 94 1.21 -20.75 -5.13
CA TYR A 94 1.22 -20.39 -6.55
C TYR A 94 1.09 -21.59 -7.51
N SER A 95 1.72 -22.73 -7.22
CA SER A 95 1.63 -23.93 -8.07
C SER A 95 0.22 -24.54 -8.08
N SER A 96 -0.51 -24.45 -6.96
CA SER A 96 -1.91 -24.89 -6.86
C SER A 96 -2.85 -23.89 -7.54
N LEU A 97 -2.61 -22.58 -7.37
CA LEU A 97 -3.35 -21.53 -8.08
C LEU A 97 -3.13 -21.61 -9.59
N ALA A 98 -1.92 -21.96 -10.04
CA ALA A 98 -1.64 -22.21 -11.45
C ALA A 98 -2.34 -23.48 -11.96
N THR A 99 -2.47 -24.51 -11.13
CA THR A 99 -3.28 -25.69 -11.47
C THR A 99 -4.76 -25.33 -11.58
N LEU A 100 -5.26 -24.43 -10.73
CA LEU A 100 -6.65 -23.96 -10.71
C LEU A 100 -7.02 -23.11 -11.93
N PHE A 101 -6.22 -22.09 -12.25
CA PHE A 101 -6.62 -21.02 -13.16
C PHE A 101 -6.04 -21.10 -14.59
N VAL A 102 -5.02 -21.93 -14.84
CA VAL A 102 -4.51 -22.15 -16.21
C VAL A 102 -5.57 -22.76 -17.15
N PRO A 103 -6.40 -23.74 -16.74
CA PRO A 103 -7.44 -24.29 -17.60
C PRO A 103 -8.50 -23.25 -18.00
N GLU A 104 -8.90 -22.38 -17.06
CA GLU A 104 -9.94 -21.37 -17.25
C GLU A 104 -9.45 -20.18 -18.09
N LEU A 105 -8.30 -19.60 -17.74
CA LEU A 105 -7.77 -18.41 -18.43
C LEU A 105 -7.09 -18.76 -19.76
N GLY A 106 -6.51 -19.95 -19.88
CA GLY A 106 -5.72 -20.39 -21.03
C GLY A 106 -4.58 -19.43 -21.38
N ARG A 107 -4.03 -19.59 -22.59
CA ARG A 107 -2.94 -18.72 -23.09
C ARG A 107 -3.37 -17.25 -23.19
N GLY A 108 -4.60 -16.99 -23.63
CA GLY A 108 -5.12 -15.64 -23.87
C GLY A 108 -5.28 -14.84 -22.57
N GLY A 109 -6.02 -15.38 -21.60
CA GLY A 109 -6.24 -14.72 -20.32
C GLY A 109 -4.96 -14.50 -19.52
N ILE A 110 -4.00 -15.44 -19.57
CA ILE A 110 -2.67 -15.24 -18.97
C ILE A 110 -1.93 -14.07 -19.63
N GLY A 111 -2.01 -13.93 -20.95
CA GLY A 111 -1.46 -12.78 -21.67
C GLY A 111 -2.07 -11.45 -21.20
N GLU A 112 -3.40 -11.37 -21.12
CA GLU A 112 -4.11 -10.17 -20.63
C GLU A 112 -3.75 -9.81 -19.19
N GLN A 113 -3.58 -10.80 -18.29
CA GLN A 113 -3.12 -10.52 -16.93
C GLN A 113 -1.65 -10.07 -16.90
N LEU A 114 -0.80 -10.57 -17.81
CA LEU A 114 0.58 -10.11 -17.93
C LEU A 114 0.67 -8.67 -18.44
N ASP A 115 -0.18 -8.25 -19.37
CA ASP A 115 -0.25 -6.84 -19.80
C ASP A 115 -0.62 -5.90 -18.63
N ARG A 116 -1.51 -6.33 -17.73
CA ARG A 116 -1.84 -5.59 -16.50
C ARG A 116 -0.66 -5.51 -15.53
N LEU A 117 0.08 -6.61 -15.36
CA LEU A 117 1.31 -6.62 -14.56
C LEU A 117 2.39 -5.73 -15.19
N ALA A 118 2.55 -5.76 -16.52
CA ALA A 118 3.50 -4.93 -17.26
C ALA A 118 3.26 -3.44 -17.02
N GLU A 119 2.01 -2.99 -17.04
CA GLU A 119 1.62 -1.62 -16.75
C GLU A 119 1.93 -1.23 -15.29
N GLY A 120 1.70 -2.13 -14.33
CA GLY A 120 2.10 -1.94 -12.93
C GLY A 120 3.62 -1.80 -12.75
N VAL A 121 4.39 -2.72 -13.32
CA VAL A 121 5.87 -2.69 -13.34
C VAL A 121 6.37 -1.40 -14.00
N ARG A 122 5.82 -1.01 -15.15
CA ARG A 122 6.18 0.21 -15.87
C ARG A 122 5.97 1.46 -15.01
N ARG A 123 4.84 1.57 -14.30
CA ARG A 123 4.58 2.71 -13.40
C ARG A 123 5.48 2.72 -12.17
N ALA A 124 5.89 1.55 -11.68
CA ALA A 124 6.82 1.43 -10.57
C ALA A 124 8.25 1.83 -10.96
N LEU A 125 8.72 1.42 -12.15
CA LEU A 125 10.05 1.76 -12.68
C LEU A 125 10.20 3.23 -13.12
N LEU A 126 9.10 4.01 -13.17
CA LEU A 126 9.15 5.47 -13.39
C LEU A 126 9.43 6.27 -12.11
N LEU A 127 9.58 5.62 -10.96
CA LEU A 127 9.93 6.27 -9.71
C LEU A 127 11.45 6.53 -9.64
N PRO A 128 11.90 7.69 -9.10
CA PRO A 128 13.32 7.96 -8.92
C PRO A 128 13.91 7.04 -7.85
N GLU A 129 14.82 6.15 -8.28
CA GLU A 129 15.30 5.04 -7.47
C GLU A 129 15.98 5.50 -6.17
N GLU A 130 16.73 6.60 -6.23
CA GLU A 130 17.51 7.16 -5.11
C GLU A 130 16.63 7.67 -3.96
N GLN A 131 15.32 7.84 -4.20
CA GLN A 131 14.34 8.31 -3.22
C GLN A 131 13.50 7.18 -2.63
N LEU A 132 13.65 5.94 -3.13
CA LEU A 132 12.88 4.79 -2.67
C LEU A 132 13.55 4.07 -1.50
N PRO A 133 12.82 3.74 -0.42
CA PRO A 133 13.28 2.79 0.59
C PRO A 133 13.66 1.46 -0.05
N GLU A 134 14.73 0.82 0.44
CA GLU A 134 15.29 -0.42 -0.15
C GLU A 134 14.24 -1.52 -0.35
N ARG A 135 13.38 -1.74 0.64
CA ARG A 135 12.27 -2.71 0.55
C ARG A 135 11.35 -2.48 -0.65
N ILE A 136 11.16 -1.23 -1.09
CA ILE A 136 10.34 -0.92 -2.26
C ILE A 136 11.11 -1.25 -3.54
N ARG A 137 12.39 -0.84 -3.63
CA ARG A 137 13.27 -1.14 -4.78
C ARG A 137 13.37 -2.63 -5.07
N VAL A 138 13.56 -3.43 -4.01
CA VAL A 138 13.69 -4.88 -4.10
C VAL A 138 12.41 -5.50 -4.69
N ARG A 139 11.23 -5.18 -4.13
CA ARG A 139 9.95 -5.72 -4.65
C ARG A 139 9.62 -5.25 -6.07
N ILE A 140 9.97 -4.02 -6.46
CA ILE A 140 9.83 -3.55 -7.85
C ILE A 140 10.72 -4.37 -8.78
N SER A 141 11.97 -4.62 -8.39
CA SER A 141 12.93 -5.42 -9.16
C SER A 141 12.47 -6.87 -9.31
N GLU A 142 11.95 -7.47 -8.25
CA GLU A 142 11.37 -8.83 -8.27
C GLU A 142 10.12 -8.90 -9.15
N ALA A 143 9.24 -7.88 -9.11
CA ALA A 143 8.08 -7.81 -9.99
C ALA A 143 8.48 -7.71 -11.48
N ALA A 144 9.49 -6.89 -11.80
CA ALA A 144 10.01 -6.74 -13.14
C ALA A 144 10.66 -8.04 -13.66
N ASN A 145 11.43 -8.72 -12.81
CA ASN A 145 12.05 -10.01 -13.13
C ASN A 145 11.01 -11.13 -13.32
N ALA A 146 10.03 -11.23 -12.42
CA ALA A 146 8.95 -12.20 -12.53
C ALA A 146 8.10 -11.97 -13.79
N HIS A 147 7.79 -10.72 -14.14
CA HIS A 147 7.12 -10.38 -15.40
C HIS A 147 7.93 -10.83 -16.63
N ALA A 148 9.26 -10.61 -16.64
CA ALA A 148 10.11 -11.07 -17.74
C ALA A 148 10.13 -12.61 -17.87
N LEU A 149 10.29 -13.32 -16.75
CA LEU A 149 10.24 -14.79 -16.70
C LEU A 149 8.88 -15.34 -17.14
N ALA A 150 7.78 -14.66 -16.79
CA ALA A 150 6.44 -15.05 -17.20
C ALA A 150 6.22 -14.90 -18.71
N LEU A 151 6.74 -13.82 -19.33
CA LEU A 151 6.69 -13.64 -20.78
C LEU A 151 7.48 -14.73 -21.52
N ASP A 152 8.66 -15.11 -21.02
CA ASP A 152 9.47 -16.17 -21.63
C ASP A 152 8.82 -17.56 -21.45
N ALA A 153 8.23 -17.85 -20.29
CA ALA A 153 7.44 -19.06 -20.09
C ALA A 153 6.21 -19.11 -21.01
N LEU A 154 5.50 -17.98 -21.20
CA LEU A 154 4.38 -17.88 -22.13
C LEU A 154 4.81 -18.08 -23.60
N ARG A 155 5.96 -17.54 -24.00
CA ARG A 155 6.57 -17.77 -25.33
C ARG A 155 6.91 -19.26 -25.54
N ALA A 156 7.42 -19.93 -24.51
CA ALA A 156 7.72 -21.36 -24.51
C ALA A 156 6.49 -22.29 -24.32
N GLU A 157 5.27 -21.73 -24.34
CA GLU A 157 3.99 -22.42 -24.10
C GLU A 157 3.85 -23.10 -22.72
N ASN A 158 4.76 -22.79 -21.79
CA ASN A 158 4.71 -23.27 -20.42
C ASN A 158 3.76 -22.38 -19.58
N LEU A 159 2.45 -22.60 -19.79
CA LEU A 159 1.39 -21.80 -19.17
C LEU A 159 1.40 -21.87 -17.64
N ARG A 160 1.84 -23.00 -17.05
CA ARG A 160 1.94 -23.17 -15.60
C ARG A 160 3.00 -22.24 -15.02
N ASP A 161 4.21 -22.23 -15.57
CA ASP A 161 5.27 -21.37 -15.06
C ASP A 161 4.98 -19.89 -15.37
N ALA A 162 4.36 -19.59 -16.51
CA ALA A 162 3.89 -18.24 -16.82
C ALA A 162 2.90 -17.72 -15.76
N MET A 163 1.96 -18.57 -15.31
CA MET A 163 1.01 -18.24 -14.24
C MET A 163 1.70 -18.10 -12.88
N VAL A 164 2.62 -19.00 -12.51
CA VAL A 164 3.37 -18.87 -11.24
C VAL A 164 4.16 -17.56 -11.16
N GLN A 165 4.82 -17.18 -12.26
CA GLN A 165 5.60 -15.94 -12.34
C GLN A 165 4.69 -14.69 -12.39
N LEU A 166 3.55 -14.74 -13.09
CA LEU A 166 2.51 -13.70 -13.05
C LEU A 166 2.03 -13.43 -11.62
N LEU A 167 1.73 -14.49 -10.86
CA LEU A 167 1.29 -14.39 -9.46
C LEU A 167 2.38 -13.77 -8.57
N ALA A 168 3.61 -14.30 -8.65
CA ALA A 168 4.74 -13.79 -7.88
C ALA A 168 5.05 -12.31 -8.17
N GLY A 169 4.95 -11.89 -9.44
CA GLY A 169 5.17 -10.51 -9.85
C GLY A 169 4.05 -9.55 -9.40
N SER A 170 2.80 -10.00 -9.44
CA SER A 170 1.67 -9.23 -8.89
C SER A 170 1.83 -9.04 -7.38
N ASP A 171 2.11 -10.12 -6.64
CA ASP A 171 2.25 -10.10 -5.19
C ASP A 171 3.40 -9.20 -4.72
N ALA A 172 4.49 -9.12 -5.50
CA ALA A 172 5.58 -8.19 -5.23
C ALA A 172 5.14 -6.72 -5.28
N LEU A 173 4.34 -6.31 -6.27
CA LEU A 173 3.79 -4.95 -6.31
C LEU A 173 2.69 -4.73 -5.26
N ARG A 174 1.87 -5.74 -4.96
CA ARG A 174 0.81 -5.64 -3.93
C ARG A 174 1.36 -5.42 -2.53
N GLU A 175 2.46 -6.09 -2.18
CA GLU A 175 3.09 -5.98 -0.85
C GLU A 175 3.64 -4.59 -0.52
N VAL A 176 4.08 -3.83 -1.53
CA VAL A 176 4.48 -2.43 -1.36
C VAL A 176 3.31 -1.47 -1.51
N GLY A 177 2.11 -1.96 -1.84
CA GLY A 177 0.90 -1.17 -1.95
C GLY A 177 0.32 -0.72 -0.59
N PRO A 178 -0.57 0.31 -0.57
CA PRO A 178 -1.07 0.90 0.66
C PRO A 178 -1.68 -0.08 1.67
N GLU A 179 -2.48 -1.04 1.21
CA GLU A 179 -3.13 -2.03 2.08
C GLU A 179 -2.11 -2.93 2.79
N ALA A 180 -1.20 -3.56 2.05
CA ALA A 180 -0.25 -4.52 2.61
C ALA A 180 0.75 -3.84 3.56
N VAL A 181 1.21 -2.63 3.22
CA VAL A 181 2.04 -1.80 4.11
C VAL A 181 1.27 -1.42 5.37
N ALA A 182 0.02 -0.99 5.26
CA ALA A 182 -0.83 -0.66 6.41
C ALA A 182 -1.05 -1.86 7.35
N ARG A 183 -1.43 -3.02 6.80
CA ARG A 183 -1.64 -4.27 7.57
C ARG A 183 -0.36 -4.68 8.27
N THR A 184 0.76 -4.74 7.56
CA THR A 184 2.07 -5.12 8.11
C THR A 184 2.49 -4.18 9.24
N MET A 185 2.45 -2.86 9.04
CA MET A 185 2.85 -1.90 10.07
C MET A 185 1.96 -1.94 11.31
N VAL A 186 0.64 -2.11 11.16
CA VAL A 186 -0.26 -2.26 12.32
C VAL A 186 0.02 -3.58 13.06
N SER A 187 0.18 -4.69 12.34
CA SER A 187 0.46 -6.01 12.94
C SER A 187 1.81 -6.05 13.67
N GLU A 188 2.87 -5.49 13.09
CA GLU A 188 4.18 -5.35 13.74
C GLU A 188 4.05 -4.59 15.07
N VAL A 189 3.46 -3.39 15.06
CA VAL A 189 3.35 -2.57 16.27
C VAL A 189 2.40 -3.18 17.31
N VAL A 190 1.42 -3.99 16.89
CA VAL A 190 0.61 -4.80 17.83
C VAL A 190 1.41 -5.94 18.45
N ALA A 191 2.35 -6.56 17.72
CA ALA A 191 3.26 -7.56 18.27
C ALA A 191 4.27 -6.92 19.22
N ASP A 192 4.93 -5.84 18.81
CA ASP A 192 5.86 -5.06 19.64
C ASP A 192 5.18 -4.63 20.97
N ARG A 193 3.93 -4.17 20.92
CA ARG A 193 3.14 -3.77 22.10
C ARG A 193 2.89 -4.90 23.10
N ARG A 194 2.77 -6.14 22.62
CA ARG A 194 2.60 -7.35 23.46
C ARG A 194 3.91 -7.77 24.13
N ASN A 195 5.05 -7.41 23.52
CA ASN A 195 6.38 -7.75 24.02
C ASN A 195 6.90 -6.73 25.05
N ILE A 196 6.31 -5.52 25.11
CA ILE A 196 6.59 -4.55 26.17
C ILE A 196 6.31 -5.18 27.54
N SER A 197 7.35 -5.29 28.37
CA SER A 197 7.28 -5.91 29.68
C SER A 197 6.90 -4.90 30.77
N ALA A 198 6.40 -5.38 31.90
CA ALA A 198 6.15 -4.56 33.08
C ALA A 198 7.43 -4.02 33.77
N ARG A 199 8.62 -4.34 33.25
CA ARG A 199 9.91 -3.76 33.67
C ARG A 199 10.38 -2.64 32.75
N ASP A 200 9.75 -2.47 31.61
CA ASP A 200 10.13 -1.48 30.62
C ASP A 200 9.62 -0.11 31.09
N SER A 201 10.47 0.92 31.02
CA SER A 201 10.28 2.22 31.67
C SER A 201 9.26 3.15 30.98
N TYR A 202 8.18 2.60 30.45
CA TYR A 202 7.08 3.37 29.86
C TYR A 202 6.21 4.04 30.93
N SER A 203 5.80 5.29 30.67
CA SER A 203 4.79 5.95 31.49
C SER A 203 3.39 5.38 31.19
N GLU A 204 2.49 5.39 32.17
CA GLU A 204 1.07 5.03 31.94
C GLU A 204 0.44 5.88 30.84
N GLN A 205 0.81 7.17 30.77
CA GLN A 205 0.33 8.10 29.75
C GLN A 205 0.77 7.72 28.33
N ASP A 206 1.99 7.19 28.17
CA ASP A 206 2.50 6.75 26.88
C ASP A 206 1.91 5.40 26.46
N LEU A 207 1.67 4.49 27.41
CA LEU A 207 0.90 3.26 27.18
C LEU A 207 -0.54 3.56 26.75
N GLU A 208 -1.25 4.47 27.42
CA GLU A 208 -2.59 4.90 27.01
C GLU A 208 -2.61 5.58 25.63
N ARG A 209 -1.57 6.36 25.32
CA ARG A 209 -1.42 7.00 24.00
C ARG A 209 -1.18 5.97 22.90
N LEU A 210 -0.32 5.00 23.19
CA LEU A 210 0.01 3.88 22.30
C LEU A 210 -1.22 3.01 22.02
N ASP A 211 -1.97 2.63 23.05
CA ASP A 211 -3.18 1.81 22.90
C ASP A 211 -4.30 2.55 22.14
N ARG A 212 -4.41 3.87 22.28
CA ARG A 212 -5.28 4.71 21.43
C ARG A 212 -4.84 4.76 19.97
N LEU A 213 -3.53 4.87 19.71
CA LEU A 213 -3.01 4.85 18.33
C LEU A 213 -3.23 3.50 17.66
N LEU A 214 -3.00 2.40 18.37
CA LEU A 214 -3.25 1.04 17.89
C LEU A 214 -4.73 0.79 17.60
N ARG A 215 -5.64 1.24 18.48
CA ARG A 215 -7.09 1.16 18.23
C ARG A 215 -7.48 1.93 16.96
N GLY A 216 -7.05 3.20 16.87
CA GLY A 216 -7.32 4.05 15.70
C GLY A 216 -6.65 3.59 14.40
N GLY A 217 -5.60 2.76 14.49
CA GLY A 217 -4.98 2.08 13.34
C GLY A 217 -5.81 0.89 12.86
N ARG A 218 -6.34 0.07 13.78
CA ARG A 218 -7.25 -1.04 13.45
C ARG A 218 -8.60 -0.56 12.91
N GLU A 219 -9.15 0.51 13.48
CA GLU A 219 -10.33 1.19 12.94
C GLU A 219 -10.08 1.64 11.49
N ALA A 220 -8.95 2.31 11.23
CA ALA A 220 -8.59 2.73 9.87
C ALA A 220 -8.38 1.57 8.88
N LEU A 221 -7.88 0.41 9.32
CA LEU A 221 -7.83 -0.80 8.48
C LEU A 221 -9.24 -1.32 8.15
N SER A 222 -10.17 -1.30 9.11
CA SER A 222 -11.57 -1.69 8.90
C SER A 222 -12.30 -0.74 7.94
N ASP A 223 -11.98 0.55 8.03
CA ASP A 223 -12.54 1.61 7.17
C ASP A 223 -11.85 1.70 5.79
N GLN A 224 -10.85 0.85 5.52
CA GLN A 224 -9.98 0.88 4.32
C GLN A 224 -9.19 2.20 4.13
N ASP A 225 -9.02 2.99 5.19
CA ASP A 225 -8.19 4.20 5.22
C ASP A 225 -6.71 3.82 5.48
N TRP A 226 -6.08 3.24 4.46
CA TRP A 226 -4.70 2.77 4.51
C TRP A 226 -3.71 3.86 4.92
N VAL A 227 -3.93 5.10 4.48
CA VAL A 227 -3.04 6.25 4.76
C VAL A 227 -3.06 6.57 6.25
N ARG A 228 -4.24 6.62 6.86
CA ARG A 228 -4.41 6.82 8.29
C ARG A 228 -3.87 5.64 9.08
N ALA A 229 -4.09 4.40 8.64
CA ALA A 229 -3.53 3.22 9.29
C ALA A 229 -2.00 3.26 9.34
N ILE A 230 -1.33 3.54 8.22
CA ILE A 230 0.13 3.72 8.12
C ILE A 230 0.62 4.81 9.10
N ARG A 231 0.00 6.00 9.07
CA ARG A 231 0.39 7.12 9.95
C ARG A 231 0.18 6.78 11.44
N ARG A 232 -0.91 6.10 11.80
CA ARG A 232 -1.18 5.66 13.18
C ARG A 232 -0.13 4.67 13.67
N ALA A 233 0.22 3.68 12.85
CA ALA A 233 1.26 2.70 13.16
C ALA A 233 2.65 3.35 13.27
N TYR A 234 2.99 4.27 12.37
CA TYR A 234 4.25 5.03 12.44
C TYR A 234 4.40 5.81 13.75
N TYR A 235 3.37 6.59 14.14
CA TYR A 235 3.42 7.33 15.41
C TYR A 235 3.44 6.42 16.63
N ALA A 236 2.79 5.26 16.57
CA ALA A 236 2.83 4.26 17.64
C ALA A 236 4.23 3.66 17.81
N ARG A 237 4.88 3.23 16.71
CA ARG A 237 6.30 2.79 16.72
C ARG A 237 7.23 3.90 17.21
N GLY A 238 6.98 5.14 16.82
CA GLY A 238 7.75 6.31 17.25
C GLY A 238 7.67 6.63 18.75
N LEU A 239 6.66 6.13 19.48
CA LEU A 239 6.64 6.18 20.94
C LEU A 239 7.52 5.08 21.53
N MET A 240 7.35 3.84 21.05
CA MET A 240 8.14 2.68 21.52
C MET A 240 9.65 2.88 21.40
N VAL A 241 10.12 3.46 20.30
CA VAL A 241 11.55 3.69 20.06
C VAL A 241 12.14 4.80 20.95
N ARG A 242 11.32 5.70 21.51
CA ARG A 242 11.80 6.83 22.33
C ARG A 242 12.04 6.48 23.79
N ASP A 243 11.29 5.53 24.33
CA ASP A 243 11.35 5.16 25.76
C ASP A 243 12.14 3.86 26.00
N GLY A 244 12.56 3.19 24.93
CA GLY A 244 13.42 1.99 24.95
C GLY A 244 14.91 2.26 24.72
N ALA A 245 15.35 3.52 24.78
CA ALA A 245 16.73 3.97 24.55
C ALA A 245 17.26 4.80 25.74
#